data_AF-A0A178ULC8-F1
#
_entry.id   AF-A0A178ULC8-F1
#
_cell.length_a   1.000
_cell.length_b   1.000
_cell.length_c   1.000
_cell.angle_alpha   90.00
_cell.angle_beta   90.00
_cell.angle_gamma   90.00
#
_symmetry.space_group_name_H-M   'P 1'
#
loop_
_entity.id
_entity.type
_entity.pdbx_description
1 polymer ?
#
loop_
_entity_poly.entity_id
_entity_poly.type
_entity_poly.pdbx_seq_one_letter_code
_entity_poly.pdbx_strand_id
1 'polypeptide(L)'
;MEDEISSFFESSPPLKNMEEILENLNEFIKLNSSSQGGRRIVCVTSGGTTVPLEQRCVRYIDNFSSGNRGAASTENFVKAGYAVIFLYRR
;
A
#
# COMPACT_ATOMS: atom_id res chain seq x y z
N MET A 1 -14.14 -17.48 11.64
CA MET A 1 -12.89 -17.00 11.02
C MET A 1 -13.17 -16.27 9.71
N GLU A 2 -13.77 -16.91 8.69
CA GLU A 2 -14.21 -16.16 7.48
C GLU A 2 -15.23 -15.06 7.82
N ASP A 3 -16.19 -15.38 8.69
CA ASP A 3 -17.18 -14.39 9.17
C ASP A 3 -16.55 -13.20 9.90
N GLU A 4 -15.46 -13.42 10.64
CA GLU A 4 -14.74 -12.37 11.38
C GLU A 4 -13.96 -11.45 10.44
N ILE A 5 -13.36 -12.02 9.38
CA ILE A 5 -12.65 -11.27 8.35
C ILE A 5 -13.61 -10.38 7.57
N SER A 6 -14.75 -10.94 7.12
CA SER A 6 -15.78 -10.17 6.42
C SER A 6 -16.31 -9.03 7.30
N SER A 7 -16.61 -9.33 8.57
CA SER A 7 -17.06 -8.33 9.54
C SER A 7 -16.04 -7.20 9.76
N PHE A 8 -14.74 -7.52 9.78
CA PHE A 8 -13.67 -6.53 9.89
C PHE A 8 -13.67 -5.56 8.69
N PHE A 9 -13.78 -6.06 7.45
CA PHE A 9 -13.77 -5.22 6.26
C PHE A 9 -15.07 -4.39 6.13
N GLU A 10 -16.22 -4.97 6.46
CA GLU A 10 -17.52 -4.27 6.42
C GLU A 10 -17.61 -3.13 7.45
N SER A 11 -17.00 -3.30 8.62
CA SER A 11 -17.00 -2.30 9.69
C SER A 11 -15.92 -1.22 9.53
N SER A 12 -14.95 -1.42 8.63
CA SER A 12 -13.87 -0.47 8.38
C SER A 12 -14.35 0.70 7.52
N PRO A 13 -13.95 1.95 7.84
CA PRO A 13 -14.32 3.09 7.01
C PRO A 13 -13.73 2.94 5.60
N PRO A 14 -14.48 3.34 4.55
CA PRO A 14 -14.01 3.23 3.19
C PRO A 14 -12.79 4.12 2.95
N LEU A 15 -11.87 3.65 2.11
CA LEU A 15 -10.69 4.42 1.73
C LEU A 15 -11.12 5.67 0.95
N LYS A 16 -10.68 6.84 1.39
CA LYS A 16 -10.85 8.07 0.63
C LYS A 16 -10.16 7.92 -0.73
N ASN A 17 -10.87 8.26 -1.81
CA ASN A 17 -10.39 8.15 -3.20
C ASN A 17 -10.13 6.69 -3.66
N MET A 18 -10.91 5.71 -3.19
CA MET A 18 -10.77 4.32 -3.60
C MET A 18 -10.80 4.15 -5.13
N GLU A 19 -11.73 4.80 -5.83
CA GLU A 19 -11.88 4.71 -7.28
C GLU A 19 -10.63 5.17 -8.04
N GLU A 20 -10.10 6.35 -7.68
CA GLU A 20 -8.87 6.91 -8.25
C GLU A 20 -7.66 5.98 -8.01
N ILE A 21 -7.54 5.42 -6.81
CA ILE A 21 -6.46 4.49 -6.47
C ILE A 21 -6.56 3.22 -7.30
N LEU A 22 -7.77 2.67 -7.46
CA LEU A 22 -8.00 1.48 -8.27
C LEU A 22 -7.70 1.73 -9.75
N GLU A 23 -8.11 2.87 -10.28
CA GLU A 23 -7.83 3.26 -11.67
C GLU A 23 -6.32 3.36 -11.92
N ASN A 24 -5.60 4.13 -11.09
CA ASN A 24 -4.15 4.28 -11.16
C ASN A 24 -3.42 2.94 -11.02
N LEU A 25 -3.87 2.07 -10.11
CA LEU A 25 -3.27 0.76 -9.90
C LEU A 25 -3.46 -0.16 -11.11
N ASN A 26 -4.67 -0.20 -11.67
CA ASN A 26 -4.99 -1.00 -12.84
C ASN A 26 -4.21 -0.53 -14.07
N GLU A 27 -4.11 0.79 -14.28
CA GLU A 27 -3.30 1.36 -15.36
C GLU A 27 -1.83 0.98 -15.20
N PHE A 28 -1.27 1.13 -13.99
CA PHE A 28 0.11 0.76 -13.69
C PHE A 28 0.39 -0.73 -13.95
N ILE A 29 -0.50 -1.62 -13.49
CA ILE A 29 -0.36 -3.07 -13.70
C ILE A 29 -0.45 -3.40 -15.18
N LYS A 30 -1.41 -2.84 -15.91
CA LYS A 30 -1.60 -3.07 -17.34
C LYS A 30 -0.37 -2.62 -18.14
N LEU A 31 0.16 -1.44 -17.83
CA LEU A 31 1.35 -0.89 -18.48
C LEU A 31 2.58 -1.80 -18.30
N ASN A 32 2.77 -2.34 -17.09
CA ASN A 32 3.97 -3.12 -16.77
C ASN A 32 3.82 -4.63 -17.03
N SER A 33 2.61 -5.17 -17.24
CA SER A 33 2.38 -6.61 -17.46
C SER A 33 2.25 -7.02 -18.93
N SER A 34 2.58 -6.12 -19.87
CA SER A 34 2.44 -6.40 -21.31
C SER A 34 3.31 -7.58 -21.77
N SER A 35 2.78 -8.41 -22.67
CA SER A 35 3.36 -9.69 -23.10
C SER A 35 4.64 -9.57 -23.94
N GLN A 36 5.02 -8.36 -24.36
CA GLN A 36 6.16 -8.08 -25.24
C GLN A 36 7.26 -7.28 -24.50
N GLY A 37 7.56 -7.62 -23.24
CA GLY A 37 8.61 -6.97 -22.45
C GLY A 37 8.17 -6.42 -21.08
N GLY A 38 7.10 -6.96 -20.51
CA GLY A 38 6.61 -6.59 -19.18
C GLY A 38 7.68 -6.71 -18.09
N ARG A 39 7.63 -5.79 -17.12
CA ARG A 39 8.49 -5.78 -15.95
C ARG A 39 7.83 -6.60 -14.84
N ARG A 40 8.66 -7.26 -14.03
CA ARG A 40 8.17 -7.84 -12.78
C ARG A 40 7.67 -6.73 -11.87
N ILE A 41 6.50 -6.91 -11.28
CA ILE A 41 5.88 -5.95 -10.37
C ILE A 41 6.16 -6.40 -8.93
N VAL A 42 6.53 -5.46 -8.07
CA VAL A 42 6.66 -5.68 -6.62
C VAL A 42 5.89 -4.60 -5.87
N CYS A 43 5.16 -4.99 -4.83
CA CYS A 43 4.53 -4.07 -3.89
C CYS A 43 5.38 -3.98 -2.63
N VAL A 44 5.87 -2.78 -2.33
CA VAL A 44 6.63 -2.49 -1.12
C VAL A 44 5.75 -1.65 -0.20
N THR A 45 5.46 -2.17 0.99
CA THR A 45 4.82 -1.40 2.06
C THR A 45 5.88 -0.78 2.97
N SER A 46 5.72 0.48 3.34
CA SER A 46 6.74 1.21 4.11
C SER A 46 6.16 2.17 5.15
N GLY A 47 6.85 2.31 6.27
CA GLY A 47 6.39 3.12 7.40
C GLY A 47 5.49 2.35 8.37
N GLY A 48 4.98 3.07 9.37
CA GLY A 48 4.11 2.56 10.43
C GLY A 48 2.62 2.66 10.08
N THR A 49 1.80 1.94 10.82
CA THR A 49 0.35 2.18 10.86
C THR A 49 -0.03 2.83 12.18
N THR A 50 -1.08 3.64 12.16
CA THR A 50 -1.64 4.25 13.36
C THR A 50 -3.05 3.74 13.61
N VAL A 51 -3.40 3.51 14.87
CA VAL A 51 -4.77 3.17 15.28
C VAL A 51 -5.30 4.29 16.16
N PRO A 52 -6.35 5.01 15.73
CA PRO A 52 -6.97 6.06 16.55
C PRO A 52 -7.69 5.45 17.75
N LEU A 53 -7.63 6.12 18.91
CA LEU A 53 -8.37 5.68 20.11
C LEU A 53 -9.73 6.37 20.25
N GLU A 54 -9.98 7.43 19.47
CA GLU A 54 -11.24 8.18 19.44
C GLU A 54 -11.66 8.54 18.01
N GLN A 55 -12.97 8.74 17.77
CA GLN A 55 -13.49 9.18 16.47
C GLN A 55 -12.92 10.55 16.04
N ARG A 56 -12.84 11.50 16.98
CA ARG A 56 -12.10 12.75 16.80
C ARG A 56 -10.71 12.54 17.37
N CYS A 57 -9.88 11.90 16.57
CA CYS A 57 -8.58 11.39 16.99
C CYS A 57 -7.68 12.51 17.55
N VAL A 58 -7.39 12.41 18.85
CA VAL A 58 -6.36 13.20 19.53
C VAL A 58 -5.24 12.28 20.01
N ARG A 59 -5.57 11.03 20.36
CA ARG A 59 -4.62 10.01 20.76
C ARG A 59 -4.67 8.82 19.79
N TYR A 60 -3.51 8.25 19.53
CA TYR A 60 -3.36 7.10 18.66
C TYR A 60 -2.21 6.21 19.13
N ILE A 61 -2.31 4.93 18.81
CA ILE A 61 -1.18 3.99 18.90
C ILE A 61 -0.45 4.06 17.56
N ASP A 62 0.87 4.20 17.57
CA ASP A 62 1.71 4.25 16.37
C ASP A 62 2.74 3.13 16.40
N ASN A 63 2.85 2.40 15.29
CA ASN A 63 3.93 1.45 15.07
C ASN A 63 5.14 2.19 14.48
N PHE A 64 6.15 2.48 15.29
CA PHE A 64 7.32 3.23 14.83
C PHE A 64 8.05 2.55 13.66
N SER A 65 8.23 3.29 12.58
CA SER A 65 9.06 2.92 11.44
C SER A 65 9.47 4.17 10.67
N SER A 66 10.77 4.38 10.50
CA SER A 66 11.29 5.49 9.70
C SER A 66 11.08 5.33 8.20
N GLY A 67 10.65 4.14 7.74
CA GLY A 67 10.48 3.85 6.32
C GLY A 67 11.79 3.60 5.55
N ASN A 68 12.96 3.75 6.17
CA ASN A 68 14.27 3.61 5.51
C ASN A 68 14.44 2.28 4.77
N ARG A 69 14.00 1.16 5.39
CA ARG A 69 14.10 -0.17 4.74
C ARG A 69 13.25 -0.26 3.49
N GLY A 70 12.03 0.29 3.52
CA GLY A 70 11.13 0.27 2.37
C GLY A 70 11.66 1.15 1.25
N ALA A 71 12.12 2.36 1.57
CA ALA A 71 12.71 3.27 0.59
C ALA A 71 13.96 2.68 -0.08
N ALA A 72 14.91 2.16 0.71
CA ALA A 72 16.12 1.52 0.17
C ALA A 72 15.79 0.28 -0.68
N SER A 73 14.81 -0.53 -0.25
CA SER A 73 14.35 -1.68 -1.03
C SER A 73 13.76 -1.25 -2.38
N THR A 74 12.94 -0.21 -2.40
CA THR A 74 12.37 0.36 -3.63
C THR A 74 13.46 0.78 -4.61
N GLU A 75 14.49 1.50 -4.15
CA GLU A 75 15.62 1.87 -5.01
C GLU A 75 16.33 0.66 -5.62
N ASN A 76 16.56 -0.39 -4.81
CA ASN A 76 17.20 -1.62 -5.27
C ASN A 76 16.33 -2.37 -6.29
N PHE A 77 15.01 -2.43 -6.08
CA PHE A 77 14.09 -3.06 -7.03
C PHE A 77 14.02 -2.31 -8.36
N VAL A 78 13.96 -0.98 -8.32
CA VAL A 78 14.01 -0.15 -9.54
C VAL A 78 15.32 -0.39 -10.30
N LYS A 79 16.47 -0.42 -9.60
CA LYS A 79 17.77 -0.74 -10.19
C LYS A 79 17.81 -2.15 -10.80
N ALA A 80 17.09 -3.10 -10.21
CA ALA A 80 16.96 -4.47 -10.71
C ALA A 80 15.91 -4.62 -11.85
N GLY A 81 15.32 -3.53 -12.33
CA GLY A 81 14.38 -3.53 -13.46
C GLY A 81 12.92 -3.86 -13.09
N TYR A 82 12.57 -3.84 -11.80
CA TYR A 82 11.19 -4.03 -11.36
C TYR A 82 10.37 -2.75 -11.51
N ALA A 83 9.09 -2.91 -11.78
CA ALA A 83 8.09 -1.88 -11.56
C ALA A 83 7.62 -1.95 -10.10
N VAL A 84 7.76 -0.86 -9.34
CA VAL A 84 7.50 -0.86 -7.90
C VAL A 84 6.24 -0.08 -7.57
N ILE A 85 5.30 -0.71 -6.88
CA ILE A 85 4.20 -0.05 -6.18
C ILE A 85 4.70 0.24 -4.76
N PHE A 86 4.87 1.51 -4.42
CA PHE A 86 5.36 1.91 -3.10
C PHE A 86 4.22 2.48 -2.26
N LEU A 87 3.61 1.63 -1.43
CA LEU A 87 2.57 2.02 -0.48
C LEU A 87 3.21 2.43 0.83
N TYR A 88 3.21 3.72 1.15
CA TYR A 88 3.92 4.24 2.31
C TYR A 88 3.03 5.08 3.23
N ARG A 89 3.41 5.11 4.52
CA ARG A 89 2.85 6.05 5.49
C ARG A 89 3.28 7.47 5.12
N ARG A 90 2.29 8.35 4.87
CA ARG A 90 2.52 9.79 4.71
C ARG A 90 3.00 10.45 5.99
#